data_AF-A0A1E1XPG8-F1
#
_entry.id   AF-A0A1E1XPG8-F1
#
_cell.length_a   1.000
_cell.length_b   1.000
_cell.length_c   1.000
_cell.angle_alpha   90.00
_cell.angle_beta   90.00
_cell.angle_gamma   90.00
#
_symmetry.space_group_name_H-M   'P 1'
#
loop_
_entity.id
_entity.type
_entity.pdbx_description
1 polymer ?
#
loop_
_entity_poly.entity_id
_entity_poly.type
_entity_poly.pdbx_seq_one_letter_code
_entity_poly.pdbx_strand_id
1 'polypeptide(L)'
;DEPVLTLQRNVFLEKSKEKEITDLKLLKMLFAEAKGNVLDGRYPCETEDCMVLGAIQARLELGPYDPIKHTPEFFRSRIRDFLPEHACRSHWFLLGLGAKNGPERRLSEHYQAIASNVKDSRLMRKYLEFCWVFPFYGSAFFNGQVERPVTGIAALMNHYDLPVLVAINREGLHVMDPSQPVVLLSLPYKQLSWDYACPTQPDNPDCLPCLFLQFQLPGQSETSVLQIFSRQAVLMDALISTIVDELKKRASWIEPDVDSSAVNSSRADDDIQVPLTVKKLRQEQGLSGRLRKLSIAKFNSSGDYLNSKGSLEFRRDDRPR
;
A
#
# COMPACT_ATOMS: atom_id res chain seq x y z
N ASP A 1 -9.75 -10.97 -19.77
CA ASP A 1 -8.65 -10.06 -20.15
C ASP A 1 -7.63 -10.78 -20.99
N GLU A 2 -7.18 -10.12 -22.05
CA GLU A 2 -6.07 -10.60 -22.87
C GLU A 2 -4.73 -10.15 -22.25
N PRO A 3 -3.72 -11.04 -22.14
CA PRO A 3 -2.44 -10.66 -21.57
C PRO A 3 -1.71 -9.65 -22.48
N VAL A 4 -1.13 -8.62 -21.89
CA VAL A 4 -0.33 -7.60 -22.59
C VAL A 4 1.08 -7.51 -22.01
N LEU A 5 2.07 -7.30 -22.87
CA LEU A 5 3.44 -7.04 -22.43
C LEU A 5 3.58 -5.58 -22.03
N THR A 6 3.98 -5.33 -20.78
CA THR A 6 4.20 -3.98 -20.25
C THR A 6 5.64 -3.82 -19.77
N LEU A 7 6.24 -2.67 -20.05
CA LEU A 7 7.51 -2.26 -19.42
C LEU A 7 7.19 -1.63 -18.06
N GLN A 8 7.74 -2.18 -16.98
CA GLN A 8 7.49 -1.75 -15.61
C GLN A 8 8.80 -1.67 -14.80
N ARG A 9 8.74 -1.01 -13.66
CA ARG A 9 9.79 -0.95 -12.66
C ARG A 9 10.15 -2.36 -12.22
N ASN A 10 11.45 -2.65 -12.22
CA ASN A 10 11.93 -3.91 -11.67
C ASN A 10 11.69 -3.93 -10.15
N VAL A 11 10.96 -4.93 -9.65
CA VAL A 11 10.68 -5.11 -8.21
C VAL A 11 11.96 -5.21 -7.36
N PHE A 12 13.05 -5.69 -7.95
CA PHE A 12 14.37 -5.79 -7.32
C PHE A 12 15.19 -4.48 -7.38
N LEU A 13 14.70 -3.41 -8.04
CA LEU A 13 15.37 -2.11 -8.02
C LEU A 13 15.32 -1.50 -6.61
N GLU A 14 16.48 -1.06 -6.12
CA GLU A 14 16.59 -0.40 -4.82
C GLU A 14 16.11 1.06 -4.91
N LYS A 15 15.32 1.51 -3.93
CA LYS A 15 14.87 2.91 -3.87
C LYS A 15 16.03 3.90 -3.80
N SER A 16 17.15 3.55 -3.17
CA SER A 16 18.37 4.38 -3.13
C SER A 16 18.94 4.62 -4.53
N LYS A 17 19.14 3.55 -5.31
CA LYS A 17 19.60 3.62 -6.70
C LYS A 17 18.60 4.34 -7.59
N GLU A 18 17.31 4.16 -7.36
CA GLU A 18 16.26 4.85 -8.10
C GLU A 18 16.29 6.37 -7.86
N LYS A 19 16.56 6.82 -6.63
CA LYS A 19 16.68 8.24 -6.28
C LYS A 19 17.78 8.97 -7.05
N GLU A 20 18.84 8.24 -7.41
CA GLU A 20 19.99 8.75 -8.17
C GLU A 20 19.68 8.91 -9.67
N ILE A 21 18.59 8.35 -10.19
CA ILE A 21 18.22 8.44 -11.61
C ILE A 21 17.89 9.89 -11.94
N THR A 22 18.64 10.51 -12.84
CA THR A 22 18.40 11.86 -13.37
C THR A 22 17.90 11.87 -14.82
N ASP A 23 17.99 10.74 -15.52
CA ASP A 23 17.55 10.61 -16.90
C ASP A 23 16.04 10.88 -17.03
N LEU A 24 15.69 11.78 -17.96
CA LEU A 24 14.32 12.26 -18.12
C LEU A 24 13.36 11.16 -18.59
N LYS A 25 13.83 10.24 -19.45
CA LYS A 25 12.99 9.17 -20.00
C LYS A 25 12.67 8.15 -18.93
N LEU A 26 13.67 7.76 -18.13
CA LEU A 26 13.48 6.89 -16.96
C LEU A 26 12.55 7.52 -15.93
N LEU A 27 12.75 8.81 -15.60
CA LEU A 27 11.87 9.54 -14.67
C LEU A 27 10.43 9.57 -15.17
N LYS A 28 10.20 9.81 -16.46
CA LYS A 28 8.86 9.79 -17.05
C LYS A 28 8.18 8.42 -16.95
N MET A 29 8.93 7.33 -17.15
CA MET A 29 8.39 5.97 -17.02
C MET A 29 8.05 5.63 -15.57
N LEU A 30 8.95 5.92 -14.62
CA LEU A 30 8.69 5.73 -13.19
C LEU A 30 7.48 6.56 -12.72
N PHE A 31 7.40 7.83 -13.15
CA PHE A 31 6.27 8.69 -12.86
C PHE A 31 4.96 8.11 -13.41
N ALA A 32 4.95 7.64 -14.67
CA ALA A 32 3.75 7.08 -15.27
C ALA A 32 3.23 5.86 -14.49
N GLU A 33 4.14 4.97 -14.08
CA GLU A 33 3.78 3.81 -13.26
C GLU A 33 3.30 4.21 -11.86
N ALA A 34 3.96 5.17 -11.22
CA ALA A 34 3.55 5.69 -9.92
C ALA A 34 2.18 6.40 -9.99
N LYS A 35 1.92 7.19 -11.05
CA LYS A 35 0.60 7.79 -11.33
C LYS A 35 -0.48 6.72 -11.42
N GLY A 36 -0.24 5.66 -12.21
CA GLY A 36 -1.17 4.54 -12.33
C GLY A 36 -1.49 3.89 -10.98
N ASN A 37 -0.46 3.55 -10.19
CA ASN A 37 -0.66 2.95 -8.87
C ASN A 37 -1.40 3.86 -7.87
N VAL A 38 -1.24 5.18 -7.96
CA VAL A 38 -2.01 6.13 -7.14
C VAL A 38 -3.47 6.15 -7.57
N LEU A 39 -3.75 6.31 -8.88
CA LEU A 39 -5.11 6.40 -9.41
C LEU A 39 -5.90 5.09 -9.22
N ASP A 40 -5.24 3.95 -9.37
CA ASP A 40 -5.82 2.62 -9.13
C ASP A 40 -6.05 2.32 -7.64
N GLY A 41 -5.63 3.22 -6.74
CA GLY A 41 -5.75 3.04 -5.28
C GLY A 41 -4.77 2.03 -4.69
N ARG A 42 -3.80 1.54 -5.48
CA ARG A 42 -2.73 0.64 -5.02
C ARG A 42 -1.73 1.33 -4.11
N TYR A 43 -1.65 2.66 -4.18
CA TYR A 43 -0.94 3.50 -3.21
C TYR A 43 -1.90 4.29 -2.31
N PRO A 44 -2.46 3.64 -1.26
CA PRO A 44 -3.27 4.33 -0.26
C PRO A 44 -2.56 5.54 0.35
N CYS A 45 -3.18 6.71 0.24
CA CYS A 45 -2.71 7.94 0.89
C CYS A 45 -3.89 8.83 1.30
N GLU A 46 -3.62 9.78 2.20
CA GLU A 46 -4.64 10.70 2.72
C GLU A 46 -5.21 11.58 1.59
N THR A 47 -6.44 12.08 1.77
CA THR A 47 -7.10 12.90 0.75
C THR A 47 -6.32 14.16 0.41
N GLU A 48 -5.68 14.83 1.38
CA GLU A 48 -4.83 16.00 1.11
C GLU A 48 -3.62 15.64 0.23
N ASP A 49 -2.98 14.50 0.51
CA ASP A 49 -1.85 14.00 -0.27
C ASP A 49 -2.28 13.68 -1.71
N CYS A 50 -3.47 13.10 -1.88
CA CYS A 50 -4.08 12.90 -3.19
C CYS A 50 -4.27 14.22 -3.95
N MET A 51 -4.67 15.31 -3.29
CA MET A 51 -4.81 16.63 -3.94
C MET A 51 -3.48 17.17 -4.43
N VAL A 52 -2.40 17.04 -3.64
CA VAL A 52 -1.05 17.46 -4.03
C VAL A 52 -0.57 16.67 -5.24
N LEU A 53 -0.71 15.33 -5.20
CA LEU A 53 -0.34 14.45 -6.31
C LEU A 53 -1.17 14.75 -7.56
N GLY A 54 -2.49 14.90 -7.41
CA GLY A 54 -3.40 15.24 -8.50
C GLY A 54 -3.09 16.58 -9.15
N ALA A 55 -2.70 17.58 -8.37
CA ALA A 55 -2.31 18.90 -8.89
C ALA A 55 -1.02 18.82 -9.72
N ILE A 56 -0.04 18.01 -9.30
CA ILE A 56 1.16 17.73 -10.09
C ILE A 56 0.79 17.03 -11.41
N GLN A 57 -0.11 16.04 -11.36
CA GLN A 57 -0.59 15.35 -12.57
C GLN A 57 -1.29 16.32 -13.52
N ALA A 58 -2.18 17.16 -13.02
CA ALA A 58 -2.85 18.19 -13.80
C ALA A 58 -1.84 19.17 -14.43
N ARG A 59 -0.83 19.62 -13.68
CA ARG A 59 0.22 20.50 -14.20
C ARG A 59 1.07 19.86 -15.30
N LEU A 60 1.34 18.57 -15.21
CA LEU A 60 2.11 17.81 -16.21
C LEU A 60 1.28 17.51 -17.46
N GLU A 61 -0.02 17.33 -17.33
CA GLU A 61 -0.90 16.97 -18.45
C GLU A 61 -1.48 18.20 -19.17
N LEU A 62 -1.82 19.25 -18.43
CA LEU A 62 -2.55 20.43 -18.92
C LEU A 62 -1.64 21.66 -19.11
N GLY A 63 -0.41 21.62 -18.61
CA GLY A 63 0.50 22.77 -18.59
C GLY A 63 0.17 23.74 -17.45
N PRO A 64 0.66 25.01 -17.49
CA PRO A 64 0.37 26.02 -16.47
C PRO A 64 -1.14 26.28 -16.30
N TYR A 65 -1.54 26.67 -15.09
CA TYR A 65 -2.94 26.98 -14.79
C TYR A 65 -3.45 28.17 -15.63
N ASP A 66 -4.61 28.01 -16.25
CA ASP A 66 -5.32 29.02 -17.02
C ASP A 66 -6.75 29.13 -16.44
N PRO A 67 -7.11 30.25 -15.77
CA PRO A 67 -8.40 30.40 -15.11
C PRO A 67 -9.60 30.37 -16.08
N ILE A 68 -9.37 30.62 -17.37
CA ILE A 68 -10.44 30.58 -18.40
C ILE A 68 -10.72 29.14 -18.81
N LYS A 69 -9.69 28.29 -18.87
CA LYS A 69 -9.81 26.89 -19.30
C LYS A 69 -10.07 25.93 -18.15
N HIS A 70 -9.35 26.08 -17.04
CA HIS A 70 -9.31 25.14 -15.92
C HIS A 70 -10.34 25.51 -14.85
N THR A 71 -11.60 25.62 -15.26
CA THR A 71 -12.71 25.97 -14.37
C THR A 71 -13.08 24.81 -13.44
N PRO A 72 -13.82 25.04 -12.34
CA PRO A 72 -14.34 23.95 -11.52
C PRO A 72 -15.17 22.93 -12.30
N GLU A 73 -15.89 23.36 -13.34
CA GLU A 73 -16.68 22.48 -14.21
C GLU A 73 -15.79 21.59 -15.08
N PHE A 74 -14.66 22.12 -15.57
CA PHE A 74 -13.65 21.31 -16.26
C PHE A 74 -13.18 20.16 -15.37
N PHE A 75 -12.84 20.43 -14.10
CA PHE A 75 -12.41 19.39 -13.17
C PHE A 75 -13.54 18.45 -12.75
N ARG A 76 -14.80 18.90 -12.65
CA ARG A 76 -15.94 18.04 -12.33
C ARG A 76 -16.09 16.87 -13.30
N SER A 77 -15.89 17.12 -14.59
CA SER A 77 -15.97 16.07 -15.62
C SER A 77 -14.74 15.15 -15.67
N ARG A 78 -13.61 15.56 -15.08
CA ARG A 78 -12.31 14.90 -15.22
C ARG A 78 -11.65 14.52 -13.89
N ILE A 79 -12.38 14.59 -12.78
CA ILE A 79 -11.78 14.47 -11.44
C ILE A 79 -11.06 13.13 -11.24
N ARG A 80 -11.58 12.06 -11.86
CA ARG A 80 -11.03 10.70 -11.85
C ARG A 80 -9.76 10.53 -12.69
N ASP A 81 -9.44 11.47 -13.57
CA ASP A 81 -8.18 11.46 -14.33
C ASP A 81 -6.98 11.82 -13.43
N PHE A 82 -7.25 12.50 -12.30
CA PHE A 82 -6.24 13.09 -11.42
C PHE A 82 -6.29 12.56 -10.00
N LEU A 83 -7.44 12.06 -9.53
CA LEU A 83 -7.63 11.58 -8.16
C LEU A 83 -8.13 10.13 -8.11
N PRO A 84 -7.68 9.34 -7.13
CA PRO A 84 -8.28 8.02 -6.86
C PRO A 84 -9.73 8.13 -6.38
N GLU A 85 -10.47 7.02 -6.52
CA GLU A 85 -11.91 6.95 -6.22
C GLU A 85 -12.26 7.41 -4.79
N HIS A 86 -11.42 7.11 -3.80
CA HIS A 86 -11.68 7.54 -2.41
C HIS A 86 -11.53 9.05 -2.20
N ALA A 87 -10.66 9.70 -2.98
CA ALA A 87 -10.43 11.14 -2.92
C ALA A 87 -11.45 11.95 -3.74
N CYS A 88 -12.17 11.29 -4.65
CA CYS A 88 -13.27 11.89 -5.42
C CYS A 88 -14.53 12.14 -4.58
N ARG A 89 -14.65 11.56 -3.38
CA ARG A 89 -15.89 11.63 -2.58
C ARG A 89 -15.88 12.83 -1.65
N SER A 90 -16.84 13.74 -1.81
CA SER A 90 -17.14 14.74 -0.78
C SER A 90 -17.86 14.09 0.39
N HIS A 91 -17.21 14.01 1.55
CA HIS A 91 -17.80 13.54 2.81
C HIS A 91 -19.08 14.30 3.24
N TRP A 92 -19.38 15.45 2.64
CA TRP A 92 -20.52 16.32 2.99
C TRP A 92 -21.65 16.33 1.97
N PHE A 93 -21.63 15.44 0.97
CA PHE A 93 -22.72 15.34 -0.02
C PHE A 93 -24.07 15.02 0.65
N LEU A 94 -24.07 14.22 1.72
CA LEU A 94 -25.27 13.84 2.48
C LEU A 94 -25.94 14.98 3.26
N LEU A 95 -25.26 16.12 3.45
CA LEU A 95 -25.76 17.26 4.23
C LEU A 95 -26.13 18.48 3.38
N GLY A 96 -26.05 18.40 2.04
CA GLY A 96 -26.39 19.52 1.15
C GLY A 96 -25.46 20.75 1.25
N LEU A 97 -24.45 20.72 2.12
CA LEU A 97 -23.46 21.78 2.34
C LEU A 97 -22.20 21.61 1.44
N GLY A 98 -22.08 20.50 0.72
CA GLY A 98 -20.84 20.06 0.06
C GLY A 98 -20.40 20.78 -1.22
N ALA A 99 -21.16 21.76 -1.73
CA ALA A 99 -20.85 22.36 -3.04
C ALA A 99 -19.67 23.34 -3.03
N LYS A 100 -19.32 23.94 -1.88
CA LYS A 100 -18.31 25.01 -1.83
C LYS A 100 -16.87 24.54 -1.69
N ASN A 101 -16.62 23.35 -1.14
CA ASN A 101 -15.27 22.80 -0.89
C ASN A 101 -15.10 21.37 -1.47
N GLY A 102 -15.67 21.14 -2.66
CA GLY A 102 -15.58 19.85 -3.36
C GLY A 102 -14.15 19.50 -3.81
N PRO A 103 -13.89 18.22 -4.13
CA PRO A 103 -12.58 17.77 -4.59
C PRO A 103 -12.09 18.51 -5.84
N GLU A 104 -12.99 18.92 -6.73
CA GLU A 104 -12.68 19.68 -7.95
C GLU A 104 -12.07 21.03 -7.62
N ARG A 105 -12.66 21.72 -6.65
CA ARG A 105 -12.19 23.05 -6.23
C ARG A 105 -10.84 22.93 -5.54
N ARG A 106 -10.70 21.97 -4.64
CA ARG A 106 -9.45 21.73 -3.91
C ARG A 106 -8.31 21.35 -4.85
N LEU A 107 -8.58 20.46 -5.81
CA LEU A 107 -7.63 20.13 -6.86
C LEU A 107 -7.24 21.38 -7.67
N SER A 108 -8.21 22.19 -8.07
CA SER A 108 -7.97 23.45 -8.79
C SER A 108 -7.13 24.44 -7.99
N GLU A 109 -7.37 24.57 -6.69
CA GLU A 109 -6.59 25.45 -5.78
C GLU A 109 -5.14 24.99 -5.68
N HIS A 110 -4.90 23.68 -5.47
CA HIS A 110 -3.54 23.14 -5.45
C HIS A 110 -2.84 23.26 -6.81
N TYR A 111 -3.56 23.05 -7.91
CA TYR A 111 -3.01 23.18 -9.26
C TYR A 111 -2.64 24.64 -9.59
N GLN A 112 -3.49 25.60 -9.22
CA GLN A 112 -3.21 27.03 -9.37
C GLN A 112 -1.98 27.47 -8.56
N ALA A 113 -1.73 26.84 -7.41
CA ALA A 113 -0.58 27.16 -6.56
C ALA A 113 0.78 26.72 -7.15
N ILE A 114 0.79 25.83 -8.16
CA ILE A 114 2.05 25.38 -8.77
C ILE A 114 2.57 26.45 -9.74
N ALA A 115 3.75 26.99 -9.45
CA ALA A 115 4.36 28.04 -10.26
C ALA A 115 4.56 27.62 -11.73
N SER A 116 4.28 28.54 -12.65
CA SER A 116 4.27 28.28 -14.10
C SER A 116 5.66 27.97 -14.67
N ASN A 117 6.72 28.50 -14.06
CA ASN A 117 8.12 28.35 -14.46
C ASN A 117 8.77 27.03 -14.02
N VAL A 118 8.08 26.19 -13.24
CA VAL A 118 8.62 24.91 -12.78
C VAL A 118 8.71 23.92 -13.95
N LYS A 119 9.89 23.32 -14.15
CA LYS A 119 10.13 22.31 -15.19
C LYS A 119 9.41 21.00 -14.86
N ASP A 120 8.86 20.33 -15.86
CA ASP A 120 8.17 19.05 -15.74
C ASP A 120 9.05 17.96 -15.08
N SER A 121 10.35 17.95 -15.34
CA SER A 121 11.29 17.00 -14.70
C SER A 121 11.36 17.15 -13.18
N ARG A 122 11.25 18.38 -12.67
CA ARG A 122 11.21 18.68 -11.23
C ARG A 122 9.88 18.23 -10.62
N LEU A 123 8.77 18.43 -11.34
CA LEU A 123 7.44 17.97 -10.93
C LEU A 123 7.35 16.43 -10.88
N MET A 124 7.81 15.73 -11.91
CA MET A 124 7.88 14.26 -11.94
C MET A 124 8.74 13.74 -10.78
N ARG A 125 9.90 14.35 -10.52
CA ARG A 125 10.73 13.99 -9.37
C ARG A 125 10.01 14.23 -8.05
N LYS A 126 9.34 15.37 -7.87
CA LYS A 126 8.57 15.66 -6.64
C LYS A 126 7.46 14.64 -6.40
N TYR A 127 6.78 14.22 -7.45
CA TYR A 127 5.78 13.16 -7.39
C TYR A 127 6.39 11.83 -6.91
N LEU A 128 7.55 11.45 -7.46
CA LEU A 128 8.27 10.24 -7.06
C LEU A 128 8.82 10.34 -5.64
N GLU A 129 9.35 11.49 -5.23
CA GLU A 129 9.82 11.76 -3.86
C GLU A 129 8.72 11.53 -2.85
N PHE A 130 7.50 11.95 -3.16
CA PHE A 130 6.32 11.66 -2.35
C PHE A 130 6.06 10.15 -2.28
N CYS A 131 5.97 9.48 -3.43
CA CYS A 131 5.67 8.06 -3.51
C CYS A 131 6.74 7.17 -2.85
N TRP A 132 8.02 7.55 -2.90
CA TRP A 132 9.12 6.79 -2.30
C TRP A 132 9.00 6.63 -0.78
N VAL A 133 8.21 7.48 -0.11
CA VAL A 133 7.98 7.37 1.33
C VAL A 133 7.04 6.21 1.67
N PHE A 134 6.21 5.78 0.73
CA PHE A 134 5.32 4.65 0.95
C PHE A 134 6.12 3.35 1.12
N PRO A 135 5.83 2.54 2.16
CA PRO A 135 6.53 1.28 2.36
C PRO A 135 6.26 0.31 1.20
N PHE A 136 5.07 0.37 0.60
CA PHE A 136 4.62 -0.46 -0.52
C PHE A 136 4.94 0.12 -1.92
N TYR A 137 5.77 1.16 -2.01
CA TYR A 137 6.18 1.69 -3.32
C TYR A 137 7.00 0.66 -4.10
N GLY A 138 6.67 0.48 -5.38
CA GLY A 138 7.38 -0.41 -6.30
C GLY A 138 7.13 -1.90 -6.05
N SER A 139 6.01 -2.23 -5.42
CA SER A 139 5.58 -3.60 -5.16
C SER A 139 5.04 -4.30 -6.39
N ALA A 140 5.30 -5.60 -6.46
CA ALA A 140 4.46 -6.52 -7.21
C ALA A 140 3.18 -6.78 -6.41
N PHE A 141 2.03 -6.79 -7.09
CA PHE A 141 0.72 -6.95 -6.46
C PHE A 141 0.09 -8.27 -6.84
N PHE A 142 -0.44 -8.97 -5.84
CA PHE A 142 -1.09 -10.25 -5.98
C PHE A 142 -2.46 -10.24 -5.31
N ASN A 143 -3.42 -10.96 -5.88
CA ASN A 143 -4.74 -11.11 -5.29
C ASN A 143 -4.70 -12.24 -4.25
N GLY A 144 -5.36 -12.03 -3.12
CA GLY A 144 -5.56 -13.06 -2.12
C GLY A 144 -6.85 -12.83 -1.36
N GLN A 145 -7.10 -13.69 -0.38
CA GLN A 145 -8.19 -13.53 0.56
C GLN A 145 -7.74 -13.95 1.96
N VAL A 146 -8.29 -13.28 2.97
CA VAL A 146 -8.04 -13.56 4.38
C VAL A 146 -9.37 -13.72 5.09
N GLU A 147 -9.41 -14.59 6.09
CA GLU A 147 -10.62 -14.75 6.88
C GLU A 147 -10.94 -13.48 7.68
N ARG A 148 -12.24 -13.19 7.78
CA ARG A 148 -12.73 -12.13 8.66
C ARG A 148 -12.90 -12.65 10.08
N PRO A 149 -12.59 -11.84 11.11
CA PRO A 149 -12.89 -12.22 12.48
C PRO A 149 -14.41 -12.32 12.67
N VAL A 150 -14.89 -13.52 13.02
CA VAL A 150 -16.30 -13.79 13.24
C VAL A 150 -16.71 -13.23 14.61
N THR A 151 -17.65 -12.30 14.64
CA THR A 151 -18.23 -11.76 15.88
C THR A 151 -19.74 -11.55 15.78
N GLY A 152 -20.48 -11.92 16.83
CA GLY A 152 -21.91 -11.64 16.96
C GLY A 152 -22.77 -12.25 15.84
N ILE A 153 -23.77 -11.49 15.40
CA ILE A 153 -24.77 -11.92 14.40
C ILE A 153 -24.16 -12.24 13.03
N ALA A 154 -22.95 -11.74 12.75
CA ALA A 154 -22.21 -12.05 11.53
C ALA A 154 -21.76 -13.53 11.45
N ALA A 155 -21.78 -14.27 12.56
CA ALA A 155 -21.58 -15.73 12.57
C ALA A 155 -22.73 -16.50 11.89
N LEU A 156 -23.92 -15.90 11.78
CA LEU A 156 -25.10 -16.49 11.13
C LEU A 156 -25.17 -16.17 9.63
N MET A 157 -24.34 -15.27 9.13
CA MET A 157 -24.20 -14.99 7.71
C MET A 157 -23.08 -15.87 7.15
N ASN A 158 -23.25 -16.41 5.93
CA ASN A 158 -22.20 -17.17 5.25
C ASN A 158 -20.86 -16.42 5.35
N HIS A 159 -19.83 -17.12 5.85
CA HIS A 159 -18.48 -16.57 6.02
C HIS A 159 -17.96 -16.07 4.67
N TYR A 160 -17.94 -14.76 4.47
CA TYR A 160 -17.24 -14.16 3.34
C TYR A 160 -15.82 -13.81 3.78
N ASP A 161 -14.84 -14.43 3.14
CA ASP A 161 -13.45 -13.99 3.21
C ASP A 161 -13.35 -12.53 2.77
N LEU A 162 -12.37 -11.82 3.33
CA LEU A 162 -12.00 -10.48 2.89
C LEU A 162 -11.04 -10.61 1.71
N PRO A 163 -11.42 -10.17 0.49
CA PRO A 163 -10.48 -10.03 -0.60
C PRO A 163 -9.40 -9.03 -0.19
N VAL A 164 -8.14 -9.35 -0.47
CA VAL A 164 -6.99 -8.51 -0.18
C VAL A 164 -6.07 -8.41 -1.38
N LEU A 165 -5.36 -7.29 -1.45
CA LEU A 165 -4.22 -7.12 -2.34
C LEU A 165 -2.94 -7.29 -1.52
N VAL A 166 -2.08 -8.22 -1.92
CA VAL A 166 -0.78 -8.49 -1.30
C VAL A 166 0.29 -7.80 -2.13
N ALA A 167 0.92 -6.77 -1.56
CA ALA A 167 1.99 -6.00 -2.17
C ALA A 167 3.35 -6.46 -1.62
N ILE A 168 4.25 -6.90 -2.49
CA ILE A 168 5.57 -7.43 -2.10
C ILE A 168 6.66 -6.61 -2.82
N ASN A 169 7.58 -6.04 -2.06
CA ASN A 169 8.77 -5.35 -2.60
C ASN A 169 10.01 -5.64 -1.74
N ARG A 170 11.09 -4.87 -1.94
CA ARG A 170 12.32 -5.03 -1.17
C ARG A 170 12.23 -4.61 0.30
N GLU A 171 11.25 -3.80 0.68
CA GLU A 171 11.09 -3.35 2.07
C GLU A 171 10.30 -4.36 2.89
N GLY A 172 9.32 -5.03 2.29
CA GLY A 172 8.56 -6.07 2.97
C GLY A 172 7.34 -6.54 2.20
N LEU A 173 6.38 -7.06 2.98
CA LEU A 173 5.08 -7.50 2.53
C LEU A 173 4.00 -6.63 3.16
N HIS A 174 3.02 -6.22 2.34
CA HIS A 174 1.92 -5.38 2.78
C HIS A 174 0.59 -5.99 2.32
N VAL A 175 -0.37 -6.09 3.23
CA VAL A 175 -1.73 -6.55 2.96
C VAL A 175 -2.65 -5.35 2.95
N MET A 176 -3.41 -5.19 1.87
CA MET A 176 -4.28 -4.04 1.63
C MET A 176 -5.72 -4.50 1.35
N ASP A 177 -6.69 -3.66 1.69
CA ASP A 177 -8.10 -3.86 1.34
C ASP A 177 -8.35 -3.18 -0.02
N PRO A 178 -8.62 -3.89 -1.12
CA PRO A 178 -8.80 -3.25 -2.42
C PRO A 178 -10.08 -2.40 -2.50
N SER A 179 -11.02 -2.55 -1.55
CA SER A 179 -12.26 -1.75 -1.49
C SER A 179 -12.09 -0.41 -0.77
N GLN A 180 -10.98 -0.21 -0.05
CA GLN A 180 -10.73 0.96 0.78
C GLN A 180 -9.28 1.41 0.63
N PRO A 181 -8.96 2.71 0.72
CA PRO A 181 -7.58 3.18 0.67
C PRO A 181 -6.87 2.89 2.01
N VAL A 182 -6.59 1.62 2.30
CA VAL A 182 -6.02 1.19 3.58
C VAL A 182 -5.06 0.03 3.45
N VAL A 183 -3.92 0.20 4.13
CA VAL A 183 -3.01 -0.89 4.47
C VAL A 183 -3.49 -1.54 5.77
N LEU A 184 -3.84 -2.83 5.70
CA LEU A 184 -4.29 -3.65 6.83
C LEU A 184 -3.10 -4.11 7.68
N LEU A 185 -2.01 -4.48 7.02
CA LEU A 185 -0.80 -5.00 7.62
C LEU A 185 0.41 -4.62 6.75
N SER A 186 1.52 -4.24 7.38
CA SER A 186 2.78 -3.94 6.70
C SER A 186 3.92 -4.50 7.54
N LEU A 187 4.68 -5.43 6.97
CA LEU A 187 5.70 -6.20 7.68
C LEU A 187 7.04 -6.13 6.94
N PRO A 188 8.08 -5.53 7.54
CA PRO A 188 9.43 -5.66 7.01
C PRO A 188 9.95 -7.08 7.22
N TYR A 189 10.84 -7.55 6.34
CA TYR A 189 11.34 -8.93 6.40
C TYR A 189 12.05 -9.30 7.70
N LYS A 190 12.66 -8.34 8.41
CA LYS A 190 13.27 -8.57 9.74
C LYS A 190 12.24 -8.94 10.81
N GLN A 191 10.96 -8.61 10.60
CA GLN A 191 9.85 -8.84 11.55
C GLN A 191 8.88 -9.93 11.08
N LEU A 192 9.20 -10.59 9.96
CA LEU A 192 8.33 -11.55 9.30
C LEU A 192 9.07 -12.87 9.10
N SER A 193 8.44 -13.96 9.49
CA SER A 193 8.71 -15.29 8.95
C SER A 193 7.52 -15.70 8.09
N TRP A 194 7.75 -16.39 6.99
CA TRP A 194 6.68 -16.88 6.14
C TRP A 194 6.86 -18.36 5.86
N ASP A 195 5.76 -19.03 5.50
CA ASP A 195 5.77 -20.38 4.98
C ASP A 195 4.71 -20.54 3.90
N TYR A 196 4.98 -21.37 2.91
CA TYR A 196 4.08 -21.68 1.81
C TYR A 196 3.48 -23.07 2.01
N ALA A 197 2.15 -23.14 2.02
CA ALA A 197 1.45 -24.41 2.08
C ALA A 197 0.76 -24.71 0.74
N CYS A 198 1.17 -25.83 0.15
CA CYS A 198 0.46 -26.45 -0.97
C CYS A 198 -0.97 -26.81 -0.57
N PRO A 199 -1.92 -26.76 -1.51
CA PRO A 199 -3.28 -27.23 -1.26
C PRO A 199 -3.26 -28.74 -0.95
N THR A 200 -3.93 -29.14 0.12
CA THR A 200 -4.02 -30.55 0.54
C THR A 200 -4.91 -31.37 -0.38
N GLN A 201 -5.83 -30.72 -1.09
CA GLN A 201 -6.70 -31.31 -2.11
C GLN A 201 -6.58 -30.51 -3.42
N PRO A 202 -5.55 -30.77 -4.25
CA PRO A 202 -5.29 -29.99 -5.46
C PRO A 202 -6.46 -29.97 -6.47
N ASP A 203 -7.27 -31.03 -6.49
CA ASP A 203 -8.44 -31.15 -7.37
C ASP A 203 -9.66 -30.38 -6.86
N ASN A 204 -9.63 -29.94 -5.60
CA ASN A 204 -10.71 -29.16 -5.01
C ASN A 204 -10.46 -27.66 -5.28
N PRO A 205 -11.29 -26.99 -6.10
CA PRO A 205 -11.08 -25.59 -6.47
C PRO A 205 -11.21 -24.60 -5.29
N ASP A 206 -11.83 -25.03 -4.20
CA ASP A 206 -12.00 -24.28 -2.95
C ASP A 206 -10.85 -24.53 -1.97
N CYS A 207 -10.00 -25.54 -2.21
CA CYS A 207 -8.77 -25.77 -1.46
C CYS A 207 -7.64 -24.93 -2.04
N LEU A 208 -7.59 -23.66 -1.65
CA LEU A 208 -6.56 -22.74 -2.14
C LEU A 208 -5.21 -22.99 -1.47
N PRO A 209 -4.08 -22.81 -2.19
CA PRO A 209 -2.79 -22.67 -1.56
C PRO A 209 -2.79 -21.45 -0.63
N CYS A 210 -1.93 -21.46 0.38
CA CYS A 210 -1.84 -20.33 1.29
C CYS A 210 -0.40 -19.95 1.65
N LEU A 211 -0.25 -18.67 1.96
CA LEU A 211 0.96 -18.08 2.52
C LEU A 211 0.69 -17.77 3.99
N PHE A 212 1.46 -18.37 4.88
CA PHE A 212 1.44 -18.08 6.30
C PHE A 212 2.43 -16.95 6.60
N LEU A 213 2.00 -15.99 7.39
CA LEU A 213 2.83 -14.89 7.87
C LEU A 213 2.87 -14.95 9.40
N GLN A 214 4.05 -15.18 9.95
CA GLN A 214 4.32 -15.17 11.38
C GLN A 214 5.09 -13.91 11.75
N PHE A 215 4.58 -13.15 12.73
CA PHE A 215 5.15 -11.89 13.18
C PHE A 215 4.80 -11.61 14.64
N GLN A 216 5.49 -10.65 15.25
CA GLN A 216 5.20 -10.20 16.62
C GLN A 216 4.78 -8.72 16.59
N LEU A 217 3.78 -8.39 17.38
CA LEU A 217 3.32 -7.01 17.51
C LEU A 217 4.19 -6.26 18.53
N PRO A 218 4.56 -4.99 18.28
CA PRO A 218 5.30 -4.17 19.23
C PRO A 218 4.64 -4.15 20.60
N GLY A 219 5.42 -4.44 21.64
CA GLY A 219 4.94 -4.48 23.02
C GLY A 219 4.12 -5.72 23.38
N GLN A 220 4.01 -6.72 22.49
CA GLN A 220 3.40 -8.02 22.78
C GLN A 220 4.48 -9.12 22.77
N SER A 221 4.39 -10.06 23.71
CA SER A 221 5.20 -11.28 23.72
C SER A 221 4.59 -12.41 22.89
N GLU A 222 3.36 -12.21 22.41
CA GLU A 222 2.60 -13.18 21.64
C GLU A 222 3.04 -13.17 20.17
N THR A 223 3.16 -14.36 19.61
CA THR A 223 3.36 -14.55 18.18
C THR A 223 2.02 -14.52 17.48
N SER A 224 1.92 -13.72 16.42
CA SER A 224 0.75 -13.60 15.56
C SER A 224 0.98 -14.37 14.26
N VAL A 225 -0.05 -15.06 13.79
CA VAL A 225 -0.07 -15.77 12.50
C VAL A 225 -1.26 -15.30 11.68
N LEU A 226 -1.00 -14.85 10.46
CA LEU A 226 -2.00 -14.54 9.44
C LEU A 226 -1.89 -15.56 8.29
N GLN A 227 -3.02 -16.10 7.88
CA GLN A 227 -3.12 -16.98 6.72
C GLN A 227 -3.71 -16.20 5.54
N ILE A 228 -3.03 -16.22 4.40
CA ILE A 228 -3.49 -15.61 3.15
C ILE A 228 -3.71 -16.70 2.12
N PHE A 229 -4.95 -16.89 1.68
CA PHE A 229 -5.30 -17.85 0.64
C PHE A 229 -5.16 -17.20 -0.74
N SER A 230 -4.45 -17.86 -1.65
CA SER A 230 -4.28 -17.37 -3.02
C SER A 230 -3.77 -18.45 -3.97
N ARG A 231 -4.34 -18.50 -5.18
CA ARG A 231 -3.78 -19.30 -6.30
C ARG A 231 -2.38 -18.82 -6.71
N GLN A 232 -2.00 -17.60 -6.32
CA GLN A 232 -0.71 -16.99 -6.61
C GLN A 232 0.30 -17.16 -5.46
N ALA A 233 -0.03 -17.87 -4.38
CA ALA A 233 0.85 -17.97 -3.21
C ALA A 233 2.24 -18.56 -3.53
N VAL A 234 2.34 -19.48 -4.49
CA VAL A 234 3.63 -20.00 -4.97
C VAL A 234 4.52 -18.92 -5.61
N LEU A 235 3.90 -17.95 -6.30
CA LEU A 235 4.62 -16.82 -6.89
C LEU A 235 5.05 -15.83 -5.81
N MET A 236 4.20 -15.61 -4.80
CA MET A 236 4.53 -14.77 -3.65
C MET A 236 5.72 -15.37 -2.90
N ASP A 237 5.69 -16.67 -2.60
CA ASP A 237 6.78 -17.37 -1.90
C ASP A 237 8.11 -17.30 -2.66
N ALA A 238 8.08 -17.59 -3.97
CA ALA A 238 9.28 -17.50 -4.80
C ALA A 238 9.86 -16.07 -4.83
N LEU A 239 9.01 -15.05 -4.91
CA LEU A 239 9.43 -13.65 -4.89
C LEU A 239 10.04 -13.27 -3.53
N ILE A 240 9.36 -13.59 -2.42
CA ILE A 240 9.83 -13.29 -1.07
C ILE A 240 11.17 -13.98 -0.82
N SER A 241 11.27 -15.29 -1.12
CA SER A 241 12.50 -16.07 -0.99
C SER A 241 13.66 -15.42 -1.74
N THR A 242 13.44 -15.05 -3.01
CA THR A 242 14.47 -14.39 -3.82
C THR A 242 14.92 -13.06 -3.22
N ILE A 243 13.96 -12.21 -2.80
CA ILE A 243 14.27 -10.91 -2.19
C ILE A 243 15.05 -11.09 -0.89
N VAL A 244 14.61 -11.99 -0.01
CA VAL A 244 15.24 -12.23 1.30
C VAL A 244 16.64 -12.81 1.13
N ASP A 245 16.86 -13.71 0.18
CA ASP A 245 18.18 -14.25 -0.12
C ASP A 245 19.15 -13.18 -0.65
N GLU A 246 18.68 -12.22 -1.44
CA GLU A 246 19.49 -11.05 -1.81
C GLU A 246 19.79 -10.13 -0.63
N LEU A 247 18.82 -9.94 0.28
CA LEU A 247 18.98 -9.08 1.45
C LEU A 247 19.98 -9.68 2.45
N LYS A 248 19.93 -10.99 2.69
CA LYS A 248 20.86 -11.72 3.59
C LYS A 248 22.33 -11.62 3.15
N LYS A 249 22.60 -11.40 1.86
CA LYS A 249 23.96 -11.20 1.33
C LYS A 249 24.55 -9.82 1.67
N ARG A 250 23.76 -8.90 2.24
CA ARG A 250 24.19 -7.54 2.57
C ARG A 250 24.65 -7.46 4.03
N ALA A 251 25.74 -6.73 4.29
CA ALA A 251 26.23 -6.48 5.64
C ALA A 251 25.17 -5.81 6.55
N SER A 252 24.33 -4.93 5.99
CA SER A 252 23.26 -4.22 6.71
C SER A 252 22.12 -5.12 7.23
N TRP A 253 22.06 -6.38 6.78
CA TRP A 253 21.07 -7.34 7.29
C TRP A 253 21.42 -7.84 8.69
N ILE A 254 22.73 -7.91 8.99
CA ILE A 254 23.28 -8.42 10.25
C ILE A 254 23.28 -7.34 11.34
N GLU A 255 23.45 -6.08 10.95
CA GLU A 255 23.42 -4.94 11.87
C GLU A 255 21.99 -4.70 12.41
N PRO A 256 21.81 -4.58 13.74
CA PRO A 256 20.54 -4.11 14.30
C PRO A 256 20.27 -2.68 13.80
N ASP A 257 19.00 -2.35 13.53
CA ASP A 257 18.62 -1.03 13.03
C ASP A 257 18.94 0.03 14.11
N VAL A 258 20.15 0.59 14.06
CA VAL A 258 20.45 1.87 14.72
C VAL A 258 19.71 2.91 13.90
N ASP A 259 18.72 3.55 14.52
CA ASP A 259 17.73 4.46 13.96
C ASP A 259 18.34 5.48 12.97
N SER A 260 18.56 5.07 11.72
CA SER A 260 19.23 5.85 10.69
C SER A 260 18.16 6.48 9.81
N SER A 261 17.41 7.41 10.39
CA SER A 261 16.35 8.10 9.65
C SER A 261 16.21 9.58 9.98
N ALA A 262 17.35 10.26 10.19
CA ALA A 262 17.44 11.72 10.05
C ALA A 262 18.17 12.09 8.75
N VAL A 263 17.51 11.90 7.60
CA VAL A 263 17.93 12.60 6.37
C VAL A 263 17.44 14.04 6.49
N ASN A 264 18.30 14.92 6.99
CA ASN A 264 18.14 16.36 6.85
C ASN A 264 18.20 16.72 5.36
N SER A 265 17.05 16.81 4.69
CA SER A 265 16.94 17.53 3.42
C SER A 265 16.68 19.01 3.71
N SER A 266 17.66 19.70 4.28
CA SER A 266 17.69 21.16 4.30
C SER A 266 18.71 21.65 3.27
N ARG A 267 18.31 21.61 2.00
CA ARG A 267 18.85 22.49 0.96
C ARG A 267 17.67 23.14 0.25
N ALA A 268 17.65 24.46 0.37
CA ALA A 268 16.58 25.38 0.00
C ALA A 268 16.18 25.22 -1.47
N ASP A 269 14.88 25.03 -1.71
CA ASP A 269 14.18 25.44 -2.92
C ASP A 269 12.66 25.34 -2.67
N ASP A 270 12.13 26.36 -2.00
CA ASP A 270 10.86 26.39 -1.26
C ASP A 270 9.67 26.84 -2.14
N ASP A 271 9.52 26.24 -3.33
CA ASP A 271 8.44 26.60 -4.27
C ASP A 271 7.21 25.67 -4.18
N ILE A 272 7.31 24.56 -3.46
CA ILE A 272 6.20 23.62 -3.22
C ILE A 272 6.34 23.14 -1.78
N GLN A 273 5.65 23.79 -0.84
CA GLN A 273 5.56 23.33 0.53
C GLN A 273 4.88 21.96 0.56
N VAL A 274 5.67 20.88 0.66
CA VAL A 274 5.16 19.53 0.86
C VAL A 274 4.73 19.40 2.33
N PRO A 275 3.48 19.05 2.64
CA PRO A 275 2.98 19.11 4.00
C PRO A 275 3.60 18.06 4.94
N LEU A 276 3.57 18.39 6.23
CA LEU A 276 4.03 17.60 7.39
C LEU A 276 3.40 16.18 7.50
N THR A 277 2.40 15.85 6.69
CA THR A 277 1.67 14.57 6.65
C THR A 277 2.53 13.36 6.27
N VAL A 278 3.58 13.56 5.47
CA VAL A 278 4.53 12.50 5.07
C VAL A 278 5.23 11.86 6.28
N LYS A 279 5.46 12.62 7.36
CA LYS A 279 6.01 12.10 8.62
C LYS A 279 4.99 11.26 9.40
N LYS A 280 3.71 11.67 9.39
CA LYS A 280 2.60 10.93 10.02
C LYS A 280 2.35 9.59 9.33
N LEU A 281 2.51 9.54 8.01
CA LEU A 281 2.42 8.34 7.18
C LEU A 281 3.39 7.22 7.61
N ARG A 282 4.60 7.56 8.06
CA ARG A 282 5.56 6.58 8.59
C ARG A 282 5.16 6.05 9.98
N GLN A 283 4.54 6.89 10.80
CA GLN A 283 4.24 6.58 12.19
C GLN A 283 2.95 5.76 12.36
N GLU A 284 1.97 5.93 11.45
CA GLU A 284 0.70 5.18 11.47
C GLU A 284 0.73 3.86 10.66
N GLN A 285 1.76 3.63 9.84
CA GLN A 285 1.85 2.43 8.98
C GLN A 285 2.73 1.30 9.55
N GLY A 286 3.28 1.47 10.76
CA GLY A 286 3.70 0.33 11.57
C GLY A 286 2.45 -0.42 12.07
N LEU A 287 2.40 -1.75 11.88
CA LEU A 287 1.41 -2.69 12.43
C LEU A 287 0.11 -2.02 12.92
N SER A 288 -0.65 -1.49 11.95
CA SER A 288 -1.75 -0.55 12.14
C SER A 288 -2.84 -1.09 13.09
N GLY A 289 -3.51 -0.21 13.84
CA GLY A 289 -4.68 -0.54 14.67
C GLY A 289 -5.89 -1.17 13.91
N ARG A 290 -5.75 -1.42 12.61
CA ARG A 290 -6.74 -2.05 11.71
C ARG A 290 -6.58 -3.57 11.57
N LEU A 291 -5.65 -4.20 12.30
CA LEU A 291 -5.54 -5.67 12.44
C LEU A 291 -6.86 -6.32 12.88
N ARG A 292 -7.77 -5.57 13.53
CA ARG A 292 -9.11 -6.03 13.91
C ARG A 292 -9.98 -6.49 12.73
N LYS A 293 -9.61 -6.14 11.49
CA LYS A 293 -10.27 -6.63 10.27
C LYS A 293 -9.77 -8.01 9.83
N LEU A 294 -8.66 -8.48 10.38
CA LEU A 294 -7.99 -9.71 10.01
C LEU A 294 -8.25 -10.78 11.07
N SER A 295 -8.52 -12.00 10.64
CA SER A 295 -8.45 -13.17 11.51
C SER A 295 -6.98 -13.50 11.77
N ILE A 296 -6.51 -13.23 12.98
CA ILE A 296 -5.11 -13.44 13.39
C ILE A 296 -5.08 -14.46 14.53
N ALA A 297 -4.42 -15.58 14.28
CA ALA A 297 -4.11 -16.58 15.30
C ALA A 297 -2.99 -16.05 16.20
N LYS A 298 -3.11 -16.29 17.51
CA LYS A 298 -2.15 -15.82 18.51
C LYS A 298 -1.62 -16.99 19.31
N PHE A 299 -0.32 -16.99 19.59
CA PHE A 299 0.38 -18.03 20.33
C PHE A 299 1.25 -17.41 21.42
N ASN A 300 1.32 -18.05 22.58
CA ASN A 300 2.24 -17.63 23.65
C ASN A 300 3.69 -18.05 23.33
N SER A 301 4.63 -17.71 24.22
CA SER A 301 6.04 -18.09 24.11
C SER A 301 6.29 -19.60 24.15
N SER A 302 5.36 -20.36 24.72
CA SER A 302 5.40 -21.82 24.80
C SER A 302 4.79 -22.50 23.56
N GLY A 303 4.24 -21.73 22.62
CA GLY A 303 3.56 -22.24 21.43
C GLY A 303 2.09 -22.60 21.64
N ASP A 304 1.52 -22.35 22.83
CA ASP A 304 0.10 -22.59 23.08
C ASP A 304 -0.75 -21.54 22.37
N TYR A 305 -1.80 -22.00 21.71
CA TYR A 305 -2.78 -21.16 21.03
C TYR A 305 -3.63 -20.37 22.04
N LEU A 306 -3.72 -19.05 21.85
CA LEU A 306 -4.31 -18.09 22.79
C LEU A 306 -5.70 -17.59 22.40
N ASN A 307 -6.09 -17.65 21.13
CA ASN A 307 -7.30 -16.95 20.68
C ASN A 307 -8.15 -17.80 19.73
N SER A 308 -9.37 -18.17 20.12
CA SER A 308 -10.26 -19.13 19.45
C SER A 308 -11.08 -18.58 18.27
N LYS A 309 -10.48 -17.83 17.33
CA LYS A 309 -11.25 -17.24 16.20
C LYS A 309 -10.58 -17.51 14.84
N GLY A 310 -11.33 -18.11 13.91
CA GLY A 310 -10.91 -18.42 12.53
C GLY A 310 -10.71 -19.92 12.27
N SER A 311 -10.37 -20.32 11.04
CA SER A 311 -10.09 -21.72 10.66
C SER A 311 -8.87 -22.33 11.34
N LEU A 312 -8.00 -21.50 11.91
CA LEU A 312 -6.88 -21.92 12.77
C LEU A 312 -7.34 -22.32 14.18
N GLU A 313 -8.65 -22.40 14.44
CA GLU A 313 -9.18 -23.02 15.65
C GLU A 313 -8.83 -24.52 15.65
N PHE A 314 -7.70 -24.86 16.26
CA PHE A 314 -7.34 -26.23 16.56
C PHE A 314 -8.39 -26.77 17.54
N ARG A 315 -9.42 -27.48 17.03
CA ARG A 315 -10.29 -28.27 17.89
C ARG A 315 -9.40 -29.30 18.58
N ARG A 316 -9.19 -29.15 19.89
CA ARG A 316 -8.69 -30.25 20.71
C ARG A 316 -9.66 -31.41 20.51
N ASP A 317 -9.23 -32.42 19.77
CA ASP A 317 -9.98 -33.66 19.65
C ASP A 317 -9.84 -34.35 21.03
N ASP A 318 -10.67 -33.96 21.99
CA ASP A 318 -10.79 -34.59 23.32
C ASP A 318 -11.49 -35.95 23.17
N ARG A 319 -10.95 -36.81 22.31
CA ARG A 319 -11.30 -38.22 22.30
C ARG A 319 -10.28 -38.97 23.16
N PRO A 320 -10.69 -39.48 24.34
CA PRO A 320 -9.81 -40.31 25.14
C PRO A 320 -9.45 -41.56 24.32
N ARG A 321 -8.16 -41.90 24.31
CA ARG A 321 -7.67 -43.22 23.87
C ARG A 321 -8.11 -44.30 24.86
#